data_AF-A0A1N6QMZ2-F1
#
_entry.id   AF-A0A1N6QMZ2-F1
#
_cell.length_a   1.000
_cell.length_b   1.000
_cell.length_c   1.000
_cell.angle_alpha   90.00
_cell.angle_beta   90.00
_cell.angle_gamma   90.00
#
_symmetry.space_group_name_H-M   'P 1'
#
loop_
_entity.id
_entity.type
_entity.pdbx_description
1 polymer ?
#
loop_
_entity_poly.entity_id
_entity_poly.type
_entity_poly.pdbx_seq_one_letter_code
_entity_poly.pdbx_strand_id
1 'polypeptide(L)'
;MAYAAPIFAFEVRTVIELVLLVFALIIQGVALVHAITQRSDAFNAIGTLPKGGWIAILAVCLVLTLLGFGPISLFGLIGIAAALIYLLDVRGGLRDISDGRGSW
;
A
#
# COMPACT_ATOMS: atom_id res chain seq x y z
N MET A 1 -22.65 -31.63 18.79
CA MET A 1 -22.12 -31.19 17.47
C MET A 1 -22.39 -29.72 17.13
N ALA A 2 -23.09 -28.93 17.97
CA ALA A 2 -23.39 -27.51 17.69
C ALA A 2 -22.24 -26.52 18.01
N TYR A 3 -21.16 -26.98 18.67
CA TYR A 3 -20.04 -26.13 19.10
C TYR A 3 -18.92 -25.98 18.05
N ALA A 4 -18.89 -26.86 17.05
CA ALA A 4 -17.81 -26.89 16.05
C ALA A 4 -17.97 -25.82 14.95
N ALA A 5 -19.22 -25.53 14.55
CA ALA A 5 -19.52 -24.53 13.53
C ALA A 5 -19.05 -23.09 13.89
N PRO A 6 -19.27 -22.57 15.12
CA PRO A 6 -18.77 -21.25 15.48
C PRO A 6 -17.24 -21.19 15.54
N ILE A 7 -16.56 -22.20 16.08
CA ILE A 7 -15.09 -22.25 16.15
C ILE A 7 -14.45 -22.22 14.76
N PHE A 8 -14.95 -23.04 13.83
CA PHE A 8 -14.43 -23.09 12.46
C PHE A 8 -14.52 -21.72 11.76
N ALA A 9 -15.64 -21.01 11.91
CA ALA A 9 -15.83 -19.70 11.28
C ALA A 9 -14.84 -18.64 11.81
N PHE A 10 -14.50 -18.69 13.10
CA PHE A 10 -13.50 -17.78 13.68
C PHE A 10 -12.08 -18.09 13.16
N GLU A 11 -11.70 -19.37 13.10
CA GLU A 11 -10.40 -19.79 12.55
C GLU A 11 -10.22 -19.34 11.10
N VAL A 12 -11.24 -19.57 10.25
CA VAL A 12 -11.21 -19.14 8.86
C VAL A 12 -11.08 -17.61 8.75
N ARG A 13 -11.85 -16.87 9.55
CA ARG A 13 -11.73 -15.40 9.61
C ARG A 13 -10.32 -14.97 9.98
N THR A 14 -9.73 -15.55 11.03
CA THR A 14 -8.38 -15.20 11.50
C THR A 14 -7.33 -15.47 10.44
N VAL A 15 -7.40 -16.61 9.73
CA VAL A 15 -6.48 -16.91 8.62
C VAL A 15 -6.63 -15.89 7.49
N ILE A 16 -7.86 -15.54 7.11
CA ILE A 16 -8.12 -14.53 6.07
C ILE A 16 -7.55 -13.17 6.48
N GLU A 17 -7.83 -12.73 7.71
CA GLU A 17 -7.33 -11.46 8.24
C GLU A 17 -5.80 -11.45 8.31
N LEU A 18 -5.15 -12.57 8.67
CA LEU A 18 -3.69 -12.67 8.69
C LEU A 18 -3.09 -12.59 7.28
N VAL A 19 -3.68 -13.29 6.30
CA VAL A 19 -3.24 -13.22 4.90
C VAL A 19 -3.37 -11.81 4.35
N LEU A 20 -4.51 -11.15 4.59
CA LEU A 20 -4.74 -9.77 4.16
C LEU A 20 -3.79 -8.78 4.86
N LEU A 21 -3.46 -9.01 6.13
CA LEU A 21 -2.54 -8.16 6.88
C LEU A 21 -1.14 -8.24 6.28
N VAL A 22 -0.63 -9.45 6.06
CA VAL A 22 0.69 -9.68 5.45
C VAL A 22 0.75 -9.07 4.06
N PHE A 23 -0.29 -9.30 3.24
CA PHE A 23 -0.40 -8.71 1.90
C PHE A 23 -0.36 -7.17 1.95
N ALA A 24 -1.16 -6.56 2.83
CA ALA A 24 -1.22 -5.11 2.99
C ALA A 24 0.14 -4.53 3.41
N LEU A 25 0.83 -5.16 4.35
CA LEU A 25 2.14 -4.72 4.83
C LEU A 25 3.21 -4.83 3.73
N ILE A 26 3.19 -5.90 2.94
CA ILE A 26 4.13 -6.07 1.82
C ILE A 26 3.93 -4.96 0.79
N ILE A 27 2.70 -4.71 0.34
CA ILE A 27 2.44 -3.71 -0.70
C ILE A 27 2.79 -2.31 -0.22
N GLN A 28 2.39 -1.95 1.00
CA GLN A 28 2.71 -0.65 1.60
C GLN A 28 4.22 -0.48 1.80
N GLY A 29 4.91 -1.52 2.29
CA GLY A 29 6.36 -1.52 2.48
C GLY A 29 7.11 -1.35 1.17
N VAL A 30 6.74 -2.12 0.14
CA VAL A 30 7.35 -2.02 -1.20
C VAL A 30 7.12 -0.64 -1.81
N ALA A 31 5.90 -0.10 -1.71
CA ALA A 31 5.57 1.24 -2.19
C ALA A 31 6.42 2.31 -1.47
N LEU A 32 6.54 2.22 -0.15
CA LEU A 32 7.30 3.18 0.65
C LEU A 32 8.80 3.13 0.34
N VAL A 33 9.39 1.92 0.29
CA VAL A 33 10.80 1.74 -0.08
C VAL A 33 11.05 2.31 -1.47
N HIS A 34 10.18 2.01 -2.44
CA HIS A 34 10.27 2.57 -3.77
C HIS A 34 10.22 4.10 -3.72
N ALA A 35 9.23 4.70 -3.06
CA ALA A 35 9.09 6.16 -2.95
C ALA A 35 10.34 6.84 -2.36
N ILE A 36 10.97 6.23 -1.35
CA ILE A 36 12.18 6.77 -0.71
C ILE A 36 13.37 6.71 -1.68
N THR A 37 13.51 5.62 -2.44
CA THR A 37 14.64 5.41 -3.38
C THR A 37 14.57 6.26 -4.64
N GLN A 38 13.40 6.78 -5.01
CA GLN A 38 13.21 7.53 -6.26
C GLN A 38 13.70 8.98 -6.18
N ARG A 39 14.15 9.53 -7.30
CA ARG A 39 14.68 10.92 -7.39
C ARG A 39 13.54 11.92 -7.19
N SER A 40 13.77 12.99 -6.41
CA SER A 40 12.72 13.94 -5.99
C SER A 40 12.19 14.85 -7.09
N ASP A 41 13.04 15.19 -8.06
CA ASP A 41 12.71 16.01 -9.23
C ASP A 41 11.72 15.31 -10.17
N ALA A 42 11.78 13.98 -10.28
CA ALA A 42 10.91 13.19 -11.14
C ALA A 42 9.44 13.27 -10.74
N PHE A 43 9.15 13.42 -9.44
CA PHE A 43 7.78 13.59 -8.95
C PHE A 43 7.14 14.90 -9.45
N ASN A 44 7.93 15.98 -9.50
CA ASN A 44 7.46 17.26 -10.04
C ASN A 44 7.26 17.19 -11.56
N ALA A 45 8.09 16.41 -12.26
CA ALA A 45 8.01 16.25 -13.72
C ALA A 45 6.75 15.50 -14.19
N ILE A 46 6.22 14.57 -13.39
CA ILE A 46 4.96 13.85 -13.68
C ILE A 46 3.72 14.69 -13.32
N GLY A 47 3.89 15.76 -12.52
CA GLY A 47 2.77 16.58 -12.06
C GLY A 47 1.90 15.92 -10.99
N THR A 48 2.44 14.95 -10.24
CA THR A 48 1.77 14.31 -9.10
C THR A 48 2.10 15.02 -7.78
N LEU A 49 1.59 14.49 -6.65
CA LEU A 49 1.96 14.94 -5.31
C LEU A 49 3.50 14.95 -5.14
N PRO A 50 4.08 15.92 -4.41
CA PRO A 50 5.52 15.94 -4.18
C PRO A 50 5.97 14.70 -3.42
N LYS A 51 7.25 14.30 -3.61
CA LYS A 51 7.85 13.11 -2.98
C LYS A 51 7.56 13.01 -1.48
N GLY A 52 7.66 14.13 -0.76
CA GLY A 52 7.39 14.19 0.68
C GLY A 52 5.94 13.83 1.04
N GLY A 53 4.96 14.24 0.22
CA GLY A 53 3.55 13.91 0.43
C GLY A 53 3.28 12.41 0.26
N TRP A 54 3.84 11.79 -0.79
CA TRP A 54 3.74 10.35 -1.01
C TRP A 54 4.38 9.54 0.12
N ILE A 55 5.60 9.90 0.54
CA ILE A 55 6.28 9.23 1.65
C ILE A 55 5.48 9.37 2.94
N ALA A 56 4.94 10.56 3.24
CA ALA A 56 4.15 10.79 4.43
C ALA A 56 2.87 9.93 4.45
N ILE A 57 2.13 9.88 3.34
CA ILE A 57 0.91 9.07 3.23
C ILE A 57 1.24 7.58 3.42
N LEU A 58 2.23 7.06 2.68
CA LEU A 58 2.60 5.65 2.73
C LEU A 58 3.14 5.25 4.11
N ALA A 59 3.95 6.11 4.74
CA ALA A 59 4.49 5.86 6.07
C ALA A 59 3.38 5.85 7.14
N VAL A 60 2.47 6.83 7.11
CA VAL A 60 1.33 6.87 8.06
C VAL A 60 0.43 5.66 7.86
N CYS A 61 0.11 5.30 6.62
CA CYS A 61 -0.72 4.12 6.34
C CYS A 61 -0.07 2.83 6.85
N LEU A 62 1.25 2.66 6.62
CA LEU A 62 2.00 1.50 7.06
C LEU A 62 2.03 1.41 8.61
N VAL A 63 2.27 2.53 9.28
CA VAL A 63 2.23 2.60 10.75
C VAL A 63 0.83 2.26 11.27
N LEU A 64 -0.24 2.83 10.71
CA LEU A 64 -1.61 2.51 11.11
C LEU A 64 -1.93 1.02 10.89
N THR A 65 -1.47 0.44 9.78
CA THR A 65 -1.63 -1.01 9.54
C THR A 65 -0.90 -1.84 10.60
N LEU A 66 0.30 -1.43 11.01
CA LEU A 66 1.08 -2.10 12.07
C LEU A 66 0.49 -1.93 13.47
N LEU A 67 -0.20 -0.81 13.75
CA LEU A 67 -0.85 -0.55 15.04
C LEU A 67 -2.12 -1.38 15.28
N GLY A 68 -2.44 -2.32 14.38
CA GLY A 68 -3.52 -3.28 14.59
C GLY A 68 -4.90 -2.78 14.19
N PHE A 69 -4.98 -1.66 13.45
CA PHE A 69 -6.16 -1.35 12.66
C PHE A 69 -6.19 -2.37 11.51
N GLY A 70 -6.76 -3.56 11.76
CA GLY A 70 -6.69 -4.72 10.87
C GLY A 70 -6.95 -4.40 9.40
N PRO A 71 -6.57 -5.29 8.46
CA PRO A 71 -6.55 -4.96 7.02
C PRO A 71 -7.92 -4.57 6.43
N ILE A 72 -9.01 -5.00 7.07
CA ILE A 72 -10.39 -4.68 6.68
C ILE A 72 -10.89 -3.39 7.36
N SER A 73 -10.13 -2.83 8.29
CA SER A 73 -10.43 -1.53 8.88
C SER A 73 -10.35 -0.42 7.82
N LEU A 74 -11.04 0.69 8.08
CA LEU A 74 -11.02 1.84 7.18
C LEU A 74 -9.57 2.29 6.87
N PHE A 75 -8.70 2.31 7.88
CA PHE A 75 -7.31 2.72 7.72
C PHE A 75 -6.48 1.69 6.92
N GLY A 76 -6.71 0.39 7.14
CA GLY A 76 -6.06 -0.67 6.36
C GLY A 76 -6.45 -0.60 4.88
N LEU A 77 -7.74 -0.40 4.59
CA LEU A 77 -8.24 -0.25 3.23
C LEU A 77 -7.68 1.00 2.54
N ILE A 78 -7.65 2.14 3.24
CA ILE A 78 -7.02 3.37 2.73
C ILE A 78 -5.53 3.14 2.46
N GLY A 79 -4.83 2.44 3.35
CA GLY A 79 -3.41 2.14 3.19
C GLY A 79 -3.11 1.26 1.98
N ILE A 80 -3.90 0.21 1.78
CA ILE A 80 -3.83 -0.64 0.59
C ILE A 80 -4.12 0.19 -0.67
N ALA A 81 -5.18 0.99 -0.67
CA ALA A 81 -5.55 1.82 -1.81
C ALA A 81 -4.43 2.83 -2.16
N ALA A 82 -3.88 3.54 -1.16
CA ALA A 82 -2.79 4.49 -1.37
C ALA A 82 -1.54 3.81 -1.93
N ALA A 83 -1.18 2.63 -1.44
CA ALA A 83 -0.02 1.88 -1.93
C ALA A 83 -0.24 1.33 -3.35
N LEU A 84 -1.46 0.88 -3.67
CA LEU A 84 -1.82 0.46 -5.03
C LEU A 84 -1.78 1.64 -6.01
N ILE A 85 -2.36 2.80 -5.64
CA ILE A 85 -2.29 4.01 -6.46
C ILE A 85 -0.83 4.37 -6.72
N TYR A 86 0.01 4.39 -5.68
CA TYR A 86 1.43 4.68 -5.86
C TYR A 86 2.12 3.69 -6.82
N LEU A 87 1.91 2.39 -6.64
CA LEU A 87 2.60 1.35 -7.43
C LEU A 87 2.12 1.24 -8.87
N LEU A 88 0.86 1.57 -9.14
CA LEU A 88 0.25 1.41 -10.46
C LEU A 88 0.31 2.71 -11.26
N ASP A 89 0.09 3.85 -10.62
CA ASP A 89 0.05 5.16 -11.28
C ASP A 89 1.42 5.85 -11.20
N VAL A 90 1.85 6.22 -10.00
CA VAL A 90 3.07 7.03 -9.80
C VAL A 90 4.33 6.31 -10.24
N ARG A 91 4.48 5.04 -9.89
CA ARG A 91 5.63 4.23 -10.32
C ARG A 91 5.65 4.04 -11.84
N GLY A 92 4.48 3.94 -12.48
CA GLY A 92 4.35 3.90 -13.93
C GLY A 92 4.93 5.18 -14.55
N GLY A 93 4.43 6.34 -14.13
CA GLY A 93 4.91 7.64 -14.62
C GLY A 93 6.41 7.89 -14.34
N LEU A 94 6.92 7.48 -13.18
CA LEU A 94 8.35 7.60 -12.84
C LEU A 94 9.22 6.77 -13.77
N ARG A 95 8.74 5.58 -14.14
CA ARG A 95 9.43 4.71 -15.09
C ARG A 95 9.41 5.29 -16.50
N ASP A 96 8.28 5.82 -16.96
CA ASP A 96 8.17 6.38 -18.32
C ASP A 96 9.13 7.55 -18.55
N ILE A 97 9.29 8.43 -17.54
CA ILE A 97 10.28 9.52 -17.58
C ILE A 97 11.71 8.97 -17.56
N SER A 98 11.99 7.96 -16.74
CA SER A 98 13.33 7.36 -16.67
C SER A 98 13.73 6.64 -17.95
N ASP A 99 12.77 6.01 -18.63
CA ASP A 99 12.98 5.25 -19.87
C ASP A 99 13.02 6.16 -21.12
N GLY A 100 12.78 7.48 -20.97
CA GLY A 100 12.76 8.45 -22.07
C GLY A 100 11.62 8.23 -23.08
N ARG A 101 10.68 7.34 -22.76
CA ARG A 101 9.46 7.11 -23.54
C ARG A 101 8.40 8.05 -23.00
N GLY A 102 8.35 9.26 -23.55
CA GLY A 102 7.16 10.09 -23.39
C GLY A 102 5.96 9.32 -23.95
N SER A 103 5.01 8.95 -23.09
CA SER A 103 3.73 8.40 -23.53
C SER A 103 2.96 9.54 -24.21
N TRP A 104 3.16 9.66 -25.52
CA TRP A 104 2.24 10.35 -26.42
C TRP A 104 1.06 9.44 -26.73
#